data_AF-A0AAP8F2W0-F1
#
_entry.id   AF-A0AAP8F2W0-F1
#
_cell.length_a   1.000
_cell.length_b   1.000
_cell.length_c   1.000
_cell.angle_alpha   90.00
_cell.angle_beta   90.00
_cell.angle_gamma   90.00
#
_symmetry.space_group_name_H-M   'P 1'
#
loop_
_entity.id
_entity.type
_entity.pdbx_description
1 polymer ?
#
loop_
_entity_poly.entity_id
_entity_poly.type
_entity_poly.pdbx_seq_one_letter_code
_entity_poly.pdbx_strand_id
1 'polypeptide(L)'
;MSNGAYTPEGKSKRGYANYYSGTDIRIYFGDNWIDEIVEIEWTMQEQLAPIYGYASYTWDKVARGNRLVQGSFSINFKEAGYLQTVLNSLSSEMTEENEWLSLAEFNGENGQSAHKNTKVEDLIGNFQALADDYENALWGTNSNSSKLIDSRRTDTFFYSTNENEKNRNLKEHGFNILLTYGNNPCAVRGTGSYKTVQTIVGVQLTGVSQRVDPSGNPISEVYTFIAKDISGNVQKAY
;
A
#
# COMPACT_ATOMS: atom_id res chain seq x y z
N MET A 1 -56.12 39.62 12.10
CA MET A 1 -54.67 39.83 12.29
C MET A 1 -54.04 38.48 12.51
N SER A 2 -53.42 37.92 11.47
CA SER A 2 -52.81 36.58 11.50
C SER A 2 -51.43 36.69 12.11
N ASN A 3 -51.25 36.15 13.32
CA ASN A 3 -49.95 36.06 13.97
C ASN A 3 -49.09 35.04 13.21
N GLY A 4 -48.19 35.54 12.38
CA GLY A 4 -47.16 34.74 11.73
C GLY A 4 -46.29 34.07 12.77
N ALA A 5 -46.39 32.74 12.87
CA ALA A 5 -45.50 31.94 13.68
C ALA A 5 -44.08 32.05 13.11
N TYR A 6 -43.17 32.57 13.91
CA TYR A 6 -41.73 32.57 13.64
C TYR A 6 -41.22 31.12 13.67
N THR A 7 -40.76 30.61 12.53
CA THR A 7 -40.02 29.35 12.43
C THR A 7 -38.52 29.70 12.48
N PRO A 8 -37.77 29.33 13.52
CA PRO A 8 -36.33 29.55 13.51
C PRO A 8 -35.68 28.57 12.54
N GLU A 9 -35.28 29.08 11.37
CA GLU A 9 -34.29 28.43 10.52
C GLU A 9 -32.92 28.44 11.22
N GLY A 10 -32.20 27.32 11.12
CA GLY A 10 -30.77 27.29 11.43
C GLY A 10 -30.39 26.81 12.83
N LYS A 11 -30.83 25.62 13.25
CA LYS A 11 -30.00 24.82 14.16
C LYS A 11 -28.90 24.17 13.33
N SER A 12 -27.72 24.80 13.23
CA SER A 12 -26.53 24.05 12.84
C SER A 12 -26.39 22.90 13.83
N LYS A 13 -26.41 21.66 13.33
CA LYS A 13 -26.15 20.49 14.17
C LYS A 13 -24.75 20.70 14.77
N ARG A 14 -24.69 21.09 16.04
CA ARG A 14 -23.44 21.10 16.81
C ARG A 14 -22.95 19.66 16.79
N GLY A 15 -21.94 19.38 15.97
CA GLY A 15 -21.27 18.09 15.96
C GLY A 15 -20.70 17.87 17.35
N TYR A 16 -21.16 16.83 18.03
CA TYR A 16 -20.56 16.43 19.30
C TYR A 16 -19.10 16.06 19.03
N ALA A 17 -18.20 16.53 19.89
CA ALA A 17 -16.80 16.10 19.89
C ALA A 17 -16.78 14.62 20.26
N ASN A 18 -16.60 13.76 19.26
CA ASN A 18 -16.47 12.33 19.48
C ASN A 18 -15.00 12.01 19.68
N TYR A 19 -14.68 11.34 20.78
CA TYR A 19 -13.39 10.68 20.95
C TYR A 19 -13.44 9.35 20.21
N TYR A 20 -12.49 9.12 19.30
CA TYR A 20 -12.35 7.82 18.66
C TYR A 20 -11.53 6.90 19.55
N SER A 21 -12.03 5.69 19.74
CA SER A 21 -11.29 4.63 20.43
C SER A 21 -10.61 3.73 19.40
N GLY A 22 -9.55 3.01 19.79
CA GLY A 22 -8.80 2.13 18.89
C GLY A 22 -9.67 1.08 18.17
N THR A 23 -10.84 0.74 18.73
CA THR A 23 -11.80 -0.21 18.12
C THR A 23 -12.60 0.38 16.95
N ASP A 24 -12.61 1.70 16.79
CA ASP A 24 -13.33 2.40 15.72
C ASP A 24 -12.39 2.88 14.59
N ILE A 25 -11.21 2.27 14.49
CA ILE A 25 -10.18 2.59 13.51
C ILE A 25 -10.00 1.41 12.58
N ARG A 26 -9.97 1.69 11.28
CA ARG A 26 -9.54 0.72 10.26
C ARG A 26 -8.35 1.25 9.51
N ILE A 27 -7.41 0.35 9.27
CA ILE A 27 -6.16 0.64 8.58
C ILE A 27 -6.15 -0.14 7.29
N TYR A 28 -5.89 0.56 6.19
CA TYR A 28 -5.79 -0.02 4.86
C TYR A 28 -4.42 0.31 4.28
N PHE A 29 -3.85 -0.64 3.53
CA PHE A 29 -2.66 -0.45 2.72
C PHE A 29 -3.08 -0.43 1.25
N GLY A 30 -3.01 0.74 0.62
CA GLY A 30 -3.75 0.96 -0.64
C GLY A 30 -5.24 0.73 -0.44
N ASP A 31 -5.83 -0.17 -1.23
CA ASP A 31 -7.24 -0.55 -1.12
C ASP A 31 -7.47 -1.79 -0.23
N ASN A 32 -6.41 -2.46 0.24
CA ASN A 32 -6.51 -3.66 1.07
C ASN A 32 -6.66 -3.35 2.56
N TRP A 33 -7.71 -3.88 3.19
CA TRP A 33 -7.91 -3.79 4.64
C TRP A 33 -7.02 -4.79 5.38
N ILE A 34 -6.32 -4.30 6.41
CA ILE A 34 -5.46 -5.13 7.27
C ILE A 34 -6.12 -5.25 8.65
N ASP A 35 -6.50 -6.46 9.04
CA ASP A 35 -7.17 -6.74 10.32
C ASP A 35 -6.17 -6.99 11.46
N GLU A 36 -4.94 -7.36 11.13
CA GLU A 36 -3.93 -7.85 12.08
C GLU A 36 -3.08 -6.75 12.73
N ILE A 37 -3.29 -5.49 12.36
CA ILE A 37 -2.57 -4.37 12.96
C ILE A 37 -3.09 -4.13 14.37
N VAL A 38 -2.17 -4.24 15.32
CA VAL A 38 -2.45 -4.01 16.75
C VAL A 38 -2.24 -2.54 17.09
N GLU A 39 -1.19 -1.94 16.53
CA GLU A 39 -0.75 -0.59 16.88
C GLU A 39 -0.12 0.07 15.66
N ILE A 40 -0.34 1.37 15.51
CA ILE A 40 0.34 2.22 14.56
C ILE A 40 0.66 3.56 15.22
N GLU A 41 1.91 3.98 15.13
CA GLU A 41 2.40 5.25 15.62
C GLU A 41 3.16 5.96 14.49
N TRP A 42 2.97 7.26 14.34
CA TRP A 42 3.75 8.09 13.44
C TRP A 42 3.96 9.48 14.01
N THR A 43 5.07 10.09 13.63
CA THR A 43 5.42 11.47 13.98
C THR A 43 5.78 12.23 12.71
N MET A 44 5.36 13.49 12.63
CA MET A 44 5.72 14.42 11.57
C MET A 44 6.58 15.53 12.16
N GLN A 45 7.80 15.67 11.65
CA GLN A 45 8.71 16.75 12.04
C GLN A 45 8.98 17.66 10.83
N GLU A 46 8.78 18.97 11.01
CA GLU A 46 9.11 20.01 10.03
C GLU A 46 10.24 20.88 10.59
N GLN A 47 11.30 21.08 9.79
CA GLN A 47 12.39 21.98 10.18
C GLN A 47 12.00 23.43 9.90
N LEU A 48 11.98 24.27 10.93
CA LEU A 48 11.63 25.69 10.84
C LEU A 48 12.85 26.55 11.17
N ALA A 49 13.15 27.53 10.32
CA ALA A 49 14.25 28.47 10.51
C ALA A 49 13.70 29.92 10.59
N PRO A 50 13.80 30.61 11.74
CA PRO A 50 13.33 31.98 11.86
C PRO A 50 14.24 32.94 11.08
N ILE A 51 13.63 33.87 10.36
CA ILE A 51 14.26 34.98 9.65
C ILE A 51 13.98 36.26 10.42
N TYR A 52 15.05 36.99 10.71
CA TYR A 52 15.01 38.26 11.44
C TYR A 52 15.29 39.41 10.48
N GLY A 53 14.49 40.47 10.59
CA GLY A 53 14.79 41.75 9.95
C GLY A 53 15.97 42.45 10.62
N TYR A 54 16.52 43.47 9.96
CA TYR A 54 17.58 44.29 10.53
C TYR A 54 17.11 44.96 11.84
N ALA A 55 17.87 44.77 12.92
CA ALA A 55 17.61 45.29 14.25
C ALA A 55 16.30 44.84 14.92
N SER A 56 15.69 43.73 14.49
CA SER A 56 14.52 43.15 15.15
C SER A 56 14.90 42.12 16.22
N TYR A 57 14.30 42.22 17.40
CA TYR A 57 14.46 41.24 18.49
C TYR A 57 13.51 40.05 18.38
N THR A 58 12.48 40.16 17.56
CA THR A 58 11.51 39.10 17.27
C THR A 58 11.62 38.68 15.81
N TRP A 59 11.32 37.41 15.52
CA TRP A 59 11.30 36.92 14.15
C TRP A 59 10.17 37.60 13.37
N ASP A 60 10.42 37.90 12.10
CA ASP A 60 9.44 38.53 11.20
C ASP A 60 8.83 37.47 10.25
N LYS A 61 9.64 36.49 9.86
CA LYS A 61 9.21 35.38 9.00
C LYS A 61 9.85 34.08 9.46
N VAL A 62 9.21 32.95 9.12
CA VAL A 62 9.78 31.62 9.34
C VAL A 62 9.95 30.94 7.99
N ALA A 63 11.18 30.54 7.67
CA ALA A 63 11.47 29.65 6.57
C ALA A 63 11.11 28.21 6.96
N ARG A 64 10.38 27.54 6.07
CA ARG A 64 9.99 26.14 6.21
C ARG A 64 10.95 25.29 5.40
N GLY A 65 11.58 24.32 6.03
CA GLY A 65 12.51 23.38 5.44
C GLY A 65 11.86 22.04 5.14
N ASN A 66 12.64 20.98 5.25
CA ASN A 66 12.19 19.64 4.93
C ASN A 66 11.21 19.12 5.99
N ARG A 67 10.23 18.34 5.53
CA ARG A 67 9.27 17.63 6.36
C ARG A 67 9.56 16.14 6.27
N LEU A 68 9.54 15.48 7.41
CA LEU A 68 9.84 14.06 7.53
C LEU A 68 8.74 13.39 8.35
N VAL A 69 8.20 12.29 7.83
CA VAL A 69 7.23 11.46 8.54
C VAL A 69 7.89 10.11 8.81
N GLN A 70 7.92 9.71 10.08
CA GLN A 70 8.47 8.43 10.51
C GLN A 70 7.52 7.78 11.48
N GLY A 71 7.41 6.46 11.41
CA GLY A 71 6.51 5.72 12.27
C GLY A 71 6.83 4.24 12.33
N SER A 72 6.04 3.53 13.12
CA SER A 72 6.04 2.08 13.17
C SER A 72 4.64 1.55 13.37
N PHE A 73 4.39 0.36 12.86
CA PHE A 73 3.18 -0.39 13.16
C PHE A 73 3.53 -1.81 13.59
N SER A 74 2.70 -2.39 14.44
CA SER A 74 2.84 -3.76 14.96
C SER A 74 1.73 -4.64 14.40
N ILE A 75 2.12 -5.77 13.83
CA ILE A 75 1.21 -6.81 13.31
C ILE A 75 1.39 -8.07 14.15
N ASN A 76 0.28 -8.74 14.50
CA ASN A 76 0.37 -10.06 15.10
C ASN A 76 0.82 -11.10 14.07
N PHE A 77 1.84 -11.88 14.42
CA PHE A 77 2.40 -12.91 13.56
C PHE A 77 1.40 -14.06 13.39
N LYS A 78 0.88 -14.24 12.17
CA LYS A 78 0.03 -15.36 11.78
C LYS A 78 0.79 -16.40 10.96
N GLU A 79 1.52 -15.93 9.97
CA GLU A 79 2.27 -16.75 9.03
C GLU A 79 3.57 -16.05 8.62
N ALA A 80 4.57 -16.83 8.24
CA ALA A 80 5.78 -16.29 7.66
C ALA A 80 5.47 -15.69 6.28
N GLY A 81 5.81 -14.43 6.07
CA GLY A 81 5.65 -13.78 4.77
C GLY A 81 4.32 -13.03 4.58
N TYR A 82 3.47 -12.90 5.61
CA TYR A 82 2.18 -12.21 5.51
C TYR A 82 2.31 -10.83 4.85
N LEU A 83 3.20 -9.99 5.37
CA LEU A 83 3.39 -8.63 4.86
C LEU A 83 3.95 -8.62 3.43
N GLN A 84 4.82 -9.56 3.08
CA GLN A 84 5.33 -9.70 1.72
C GLN A 84 4.21 -10.04 0.73
N THR A 85 3.27 -10.90 1.11
CA THR A 85 2.07 -11.21 0.30
C THR A 85 1.20 -9.97 0.12
N VAL A 86 0.98 -9.19 1.17
CA VAL A 86 0.25 -7.91 1.10
C VAL A 86 0.95 -6.91 0.18
N LEU A 87 2.26 -6.74 0.30
CA LEU A 87 3.04 -5.86 -0.57
C LEU A 87 2.99 -6.28 -2.05
N ASN A 88 3.04 -7.59 -2.32
CA ASN A 88 2.92 -8.12 -3.69
C ASN A 88 1.51 -7.87 -4.27
N SER A 89 0.46 -8.02 -3.46
CA SER A 89 -0.91 -7.69 -3.90
C SER A 89 -1.09 -6.21 -4.21
N LEU A 90 -0.37 -5.35 -3.48
CA LEU A 90 -0.39 -3.92 -3.70
C LEU A 90 0.42 -3.51 -4.94
N SER A 91 1.56 -4.16 -5.19
CA SER A 91 2.36 -3.88 -6.39
C SER A 91 1.60 -4.24 -7.67
N SER A 92 0.73 -5.26 -7.65
CA SER A 92 -0.18 -5.53 -8.76
C SER A 92 -1.20 -4.42 -9.00
N GLU A 93 -1.80 -3.87 -7.95
CA GLU A 93 -2.87 -2.86 -8.04
C GLU A 93 -2.41 -1.55 -8.68
N MET A 94 -1.23 -1.04 -8.30
CA MET A 94 -0.68 0.23 -8.83
C MET A 94 -0.43 0.23 -10.35
N THR A 95 -0.50 -0.92 -11.00
CA THR A 95 -0.25 -1.05 -12.45
C THR A 95 -1.55 -0.91 -13.26
N GLU A 96 -2.70 -1.29 -12.69
CA GLU A 96 -3.98 -1.34 -13.40
C GLU A 96 -4.48 0.06 -13.82
N GLU A 97 -4.12 1.11 -13.08
CA GLU A 97 -4.45 2.50 -13.44
C GLU A 97 -3.68 3.00 -14.69
N ASN A 98 -2.62 2.29 -15.12
CA ASN A 98 -1.85 2.62 -16.32
C ASN A 98 -2.34 1.86 -17.58
N GLU A 99 -3.26 0.90 -17.45
CA GLU A 99 -3.73 0.10 -18.59
C GLU A 99 -4.87 0.74 -19.40
N TRP A 100 -5.49 1.84 -18.93
CA TRP A 100 -6.44 2.62 -19.75
C TRP A 100 -5.73 3.35 -20.92
N LEU A 101 -4.43 3.59 -20.84
CA LEU A 101 -3.63 4.31 -21.86
C LEU A 101 -2.81 3.39 -22.78
N SER A 102 -3.19 2.11 -22.90
CA SER A 102 -2.70 1.20 -23.93
C SER A 102 -3.67 1.12 -25.11
N LEU A 103 -3.67 2.15 -25.97
CA LEU A 103 -4.20 2.04 -27.35
C LEU A 103 -3.17 1.39 -28.29
N ALA A 104 -2.29 0.55 -27.75
CA ALA A 104 -1.29 -0.21 -28.51
C ALA A 104 -1.73 -1.64 -28.83
N GLU A 105 -2.84 -2.13 -28.27
CA GLU A 105 -3.40 -3.48 -28.55
C GLU A 105 -4.53 -3.48 -29.60
N PHE A 106 -4.36 -2.73 -30.70
CA PHE A 106 -5.15 -2.98 -31.92
C PHE A 106 -4.31 -3.22 -33.17
N ASN A 107 -2.98 -3.31 -33.08
CA ASN A 107 -2.15 -3.74 -34.21
C ASN A 107 -1.01 -4.64 -33.73
N GLY A 108 -1.30 -5.93 -33.64
CA GLY A 108 -0.29 -6.97 -33.38
C GLY A 108 -0.95 -8.33 -33.27
N GLU A 109 -1.02 -9.04 -34.39
CA GLU A 109 -1.58 -10.39 -34.52
C GLU A 109 -0.89 -11.43 -33.61
N ASN A 110 -1.69 -12.44 -33.25
CA ASN A 110 -1.34 -13.81 -32.83
C ASN A 110 -1.04 -14.09 -31.35
N GLY A 111 -2.11 -14.44 -30.63
CA GLY A 111 -2.06 -15.32 -29.46
C GLY A 111 -3.29 -16.21 -29.42
N GLN A 112 -3.27 -17.36 -30.12
CA GLN A 112 -4.33 -18.37 -30.02
C GLN A 112 -3.90 -19.50 -29.08
N SER A 113 -4.81 -19.80 -28.17
CA SER A 113 -4.72 -20.77 -27.08
C SER A 113 -4.71 -22.24 -27.51
N ALA A 114 -4.18 -23.05 -26.60
CA ALA A 114 -4.63 -24.39 -26.18
C ALA A 114 -4.69 -25.51 -27.25
N HIS A 115 -3.85 -26.52 -26.99
CA HIS A 115 -3.61 -27.75 -27.75
C HIS A 115 -4.84 -28.41 -28.36
N LYS A 116 -4.79 -28.64 -29.68
CA LYS A 116 -5.66 -29.58 -30.41
C LYS A 116 -4.99 -30.94 -30.43
N ASN A 117 -5.75 -32.01 -30.15
CA ASN A 117 -5.34 -33.40 -30.36
C ASN A 117 -4.88 -33.60 -31.82
N THR A 118 -3.57 -33.60 -32.05
CA THR A 118 -2.96 -33.90 -33.34
C THR A 118 -2.61 -35.38 -33.45
N LYS A 119 -2.76 -35.93 -34.65
CA LYS A 119 -2.49 -37.34 -34.98
C LYS A 119 -1.01 -37.67 -34.80
N VAL A 120 -0.70 -38.95 -34.58
CA VAL A 120 0.65 -39.46 -34.27
C VAL A 120 1.70 -39.02 -35.29
N GLU A 121 1.35 -38.88 -36.56
CA GLU A 121 2.26 -38.39 -37.61
C GLU A 121 2.80 -36.96 -37.39
N ASP A 122 2.04 -36.05 -36.75
CA ASP A 122 2.53 -34.67 -36.49
C ASP A 122 3.50 -34.62 -35.30
N LEU A 123 3.45 -35.63 -34.41
CA LEU A 123 4.36 -35.74 -33.26
C LEU A 123 5.76 -36.19 -33.67
N ILE A 124 5.90 -36.90 -34.79
CA ILE A 124 7.20 -37.36 -35.30
C ILE A 124 8.00 -36.18 -35.89
N GLY A 125 7.32 -35.23 -36.55
CA GLY A 125 7.96 -34.03 -37.09
C GLY A 125 8.33 -32.99 -36.03
N ASN A 126 7.53 -32.87 -34.96
CA ASN A 126 7.72 -31.92 -33.86
C ASN A 126 8.27 -32.56 -32.57
N PHE A 127 8.82 -33.77 -32.64
CA PHE A 127 9.31 -34.49 -31.47
C PHE A 127 10.35 -33.69 -30.68
N GLN A 128 11.23 -32.96 -31.37
CA GLN A 128 12.25 -32.12 -30.74
C GLN A 128 11.63 -31.02 -29.87
N ALA A 129 10.67 -30.26 -30.41
CA ALA A 129 10.02 -29.17 -29.69
C ALA A 129 9.17 -29.68 -28.51
N LEU A 130 8.49 -30.81 -28.69
CA LEU A 130 7.73 -31.44 -27.61
C LEU A 130 8.67 -31.97 -26.51
N ALA A 131 9.82 -32.54 -26.88
CA ALA A 131 10.83 -32.99 -25.94
C ALA A 131 11.45 -31.82 -25.17
N ASP A 132 11.72 -30.69 -25.82
CA ASP A 132 12.24 -29.48 -25.18
C ASP A 132 11.22 -28.90 -24.16
N ASP A 133 9.94 -28.86 -24.50
CA ASP A 133 8.88 -28.41 -23.59
C ASP A 133 8.70 -29.35 -22.38
N TYR A 134 8.73 -30.67 -22.61
CA TYR A 134 8.68 -31.64 -21.51
C TYR A 134 9.96 -31.64 -20.68
N GLU A 135 11.13 -31.43 -21.29
CA GLU A 135 12.43 -31.32 -20.59
C GLU A 135 12.40 -30.11 -19.65
N ASN A 136 11.92 -28.96 -20.13
CA ASN A 136 11.76 -27.75 -19.33
C ASN A 136 10.71 -27.93 -18.22
N ALA A 137 9.63 -28.66 -18.46
CA ALA A 137 8.58 -28.89 -17.46
C ALA A 137 8.96 -29.92 -16.40
N LEU A 138 9.73 -30.97 -16.75
CA LEU A 138 10.16 -32.03 -15.83
C LEU A 138 11.44 -31.69 -15.07
N TRP A 139 12.39 -31.00 -15.71
CA TRP A 139 13.71 -30.77 -15.13
C TRP A 139 14.07 -29.29 -14.94
N GLY A 140 13.27 -28.36 -15.46
CA GLY A 140 13.60 -26.94 -15.45
C GLY A 140 14.81 -26.64 -16.34
N THR A 141 14.94 -25.38 -16.76
CA THR A 141 16.07 -24.97 -17.58
C THR A 141 17.39 -25.17 -16.82
N ASN A 142 18.30 -25.99 -17.36
CA ASN A 142 19.69 -26.07 -16.95
C ASN A 142 20.43 -24.80 -17.42
N SER A 143 20.06 -23.67 -16.84
CA SER A 143 20.94 -22.52 -16.81
C SER A 143 22.09 -22.88 -15.88
N ASN A 144 23.23 -23.30 -16.46
CA ASN A 144 24.55 -23.34 -15.82
C ASN A 144 24.96 -21.93 -15.39
N SER A 145 24.23 -21.43 -14.41
CA SER A 145 24.47 -20.24 -13.64
C SER A 145 24.11 -20.67 -12.24
N SER A 146 25.05 -21.31 -11.58
CA SER A 146 25.30 -21.08 -10.16
C SER A 146 25.63 -19.60 -9.92
N LYS A 147 24.79 -18.68 -10.39
CA LYS A 147 24.55 -17.46 -9.67
C LYS A 147 23.93 -17.97 -8.38
N LEU A 148 24.79 -18.10 -7.36
CA LEU A 148 24.44 -17.55 -6.06
C LEU A 148 23.59 -16.31 -6.40
N ILE A 149 22.28 -16.35 -6.16
CA ILE A 149 21.46 -15.16 -6.27
C ILE A 149 22.16 -14.19 -5.33
N ASP A 150 22.93 -13.26 -5.89
CA ASP A 150 23.71 -12.31 -5.11
C ASP A 150 22.67 -11.32 -4.58
N SER A 151 22.04 -11.72 -3.46
CA SER A 151 21.05 -10.95 -2.73
C SER A 151 21.55 -9.55 -2.37
N ARG A 152 22.87 -9.30 -2.49
CA ARG A 152 23.50 -7.99 -2.33
C ARG A 152 23.24 -7.02 -3.46
N ARG A 153 22.95 -7.47 -4.69
CA ARG A 153 22.99 -6.61 -5.89
C ARG A 153 21.65 -6.08 -6.35
N THR A 154 20.55 -6.76 -6.08
CA THR A 154 19.24 -6.31 -6.60
C THR A 154 18.10 -6.36 -5.60
N ASP A 155 18.23 -7.08 -4.47
CA ASP A 155 17.09 -7.36 -3.58
C ASP A 155 17.13 -6.59 -2.27
N THR A 156 16.08 -5.82 -2.02
CA THR A 156 15.82 -5.22 -0.71
C THR A 156 14.81 -6.11 -0.01
N PHE A 157 14.99 -6.39 1.28
CA PHE A 157 14.16 -7.33 2.03
C PHE A 157 12.63 -7.17 1.83
N PHE A 158 12.15 -5.94 1.62
CA PHE A 158 10.73 -5.64 1.40
C PHE A 158 10.30 -5.58 -0.07
N TYR A 159 11.22 -5.38 -1.00
CA TYR A 159 10.92 -5.20 -2.42
C TYR A 159 11.77 -6.16 -3.25
N SER A 160 11.15 -7.28 -3.64
CA SER A 160 11.80 -8.31 -4.46
C SER A 160 12.07 -7.86 -5.89
N THR A 161 13.22 -8.26 -6.41
CA THR A 161 13.80 -7.84 -7.71
C THR A 161 13.35 -8.71 -8.86
N ASN A 162 12.50 -9.72 -8.61
CA ASN A 162 11.93 -10.52 -9.68
C ASN A 162 11.34 -9.54 -10.70
N GLU A 163 11.84 -9.61 -11.92
CA GLU A 163 11.92 -8.57 -12.98
C GLU A 163 10.57 -8.01 -13.47
N ASN A 164 9.51 -8.12 -12.68
CA ASN A 164 8.24 -7.48 -12.85
C ASN A 164 8.36 -5.98 -12.58
N GLU A 165 8.05 -5.18 -13.60
CA GLU A 165 7.95 -3.70 -13.53
C GLU A 165 7.08 -3.21 -12.35
N LYS A 166 6.16 -4.07 -11.90
CA LYS A 166 5.28 -3.90 -10.74
C LYS A 166 6.04 -3.60 -9.43
N ASN A 167 7.14 -4.32 -9.18
CA ASN A 167 7.94 -4.14 -7.96
C ASN A 167 8.81 -2.87 -8.01
N ARG A 168 9.13 -2.39 -9.22
CA ARG A 168 9.85 -1.12 -9.41
C ARG A 168 9.01 0.06 -8.95
N ASN A 169 7.72 0.07 -9.29
CA ASN A 169 6.81 1.16 -8.91
C ASN A 169 6.63 1.27 -7.39
N LEU A 170 6.39 0.15 -6.70
CA LEU A 170 6.26 0.12 -5.25
C LEU A 170 7.56 0.54 -4.55
N LYS A 171 8.73 0.19 -5.11
CA LYS A 171 10.03 0.62 -4.60
C LYS A 171 10.29 2.13 -4.80
N GLU A 172 9.87 2.69 -5.92
CA GLU A 172 10.07 4.11 -6.26
C GLU A 172 9.10 5.03 -5.50
N HIS A 173 7.82 4.68 -5.46
CA HIS A 173 6.76 5.55 -4.93
C HIS A 173 6.31 5.18 -3.52
N GLY A 174 6.64 3.97 -3.04
CA GLY A 174 6.09 3.45 -1.79
C GLY A 174 4.59 3.19 -1.90
N PHE A 175 3.93 3.01 -0.76
CA PHE A 175 2.48 2.82 -0.70
C PHE A 175 1.78 3.80 0.24
N ASN A 176 0.46 3.88 0.15
CA ASN A 176 -0.32 4.73 1.04
C ASN A 176 -0.93 3.90 2.16
N ILE A 177 -0.90 4.44 3.38
CA ILE A 177 -1.65 3.89 4.52
C ILE A 177 -2.86 4.78 4.76
N LEU A 178 -4.06 4.22 4.69
CA LEU A 178 -5.32 4.89 4.96
C LEU A 178 -5.81 4.52 6.36
N LEU A 179 -6.03 5.52 7.20
CA LEU A 179 -6.64 5.38 8.51
C LEU A 179 -8.04 5.99 8.46
N THR A 180 -9.03 5.17 8.73
CA THR A 180 -10.43 5.58 8.74
C THR A 180 -10.97 5.53 10.16
N TYR A 181 -11.57 6.63 10.59
CA TYR A 181 -12.14 6.78 11.91
C TYR A 181 -13.68 6.77 11.84
N GLY A 182 -14.28 5.97 12.71
CA GLY A 182 -15.71 5.91 12.93
C GLY A 182 -16.36 4.63 12.41
N ASN A 183 -17.65 4.50 12.71
CA ASN A 183 -18.40 3.28 12.45
C ASN A 183 -18.55 2.99 10.94
N ASN A 184 -18.40 1.72 10.60
CA ASN A 184 -18.50 1.27 9.23
C ASN A 184 -19.92 1.37 8.67
N PRO A 185 -20.05 1.68 7.37
CA PRO A 185 -21.21 1.24 6.63
C PRO A 185 -21.21 -0.28 6.62
N CYS A 186 -22.00 -0.91 7.48
CA CYS A 186 -22.41 -2.28 7.27
C CYS A 186 -23.86 -2.26 6.78
N ALA A 187 -24.18 -3.15 5.83
CA ALA A 187 -25.50 -3.21 5.19
C ALA A 187 -26.66 -3.31 6.22
N VAL A 188 -26.38 -3.82 7.42
CA VAL A 188 -27.34 -4.01 8.52
C VAL A 188 -27.53 -2.76 9.39
N ARG A 189 -26.52 -1.89 9.56
CA ARG A 189 -26.64 -0.66 10.39
C ARG A 189 -27.02 0.59 9.59
N GLY A 190 -27.35 0.43 8.30
CA GLY A 190 -27.60 1.55 7.38
C GLY A 190 -26.29 2.23 6.95
N THR A 191 -26.42 3.31 6.16
CA THR A 191 -25.29 4.07 5.57
C THR A 191 -24.38 4.66 6.67
N GLY A 192 -23.47 3.85 7.20
CA GLY A 192 -22.37 4.32 8.03
C GLY A 192 -21.48 5.24 7.21
N SER A 193 -21.22 6.42 7.73
CA SER A 193 -20.35 7.40 7.08
C SER A 193 -19.10 7.51 7.91
N TYR A 194 -17.97 7.19 7.27
CA TYR A 194 -16.64 7.52 7.78
C TYR A 194 -16.62 8.99 8.18
N LYS A 195 -16.18 9.29 9.40
CA LYS A 195 -16.24 10.65 9.95
C LYS A 195 -14.97 11.41 9.69
N THR A 196 -13.85 10.71 9.73
CA THR A 196 -12.54 11.29 9.49
C THR A 196 -11.68 10.25 8.80
N VAL A 197 -10.90 10.68 7.80
CA VAL A 197 -9.94 9.85 7.09
C VAL A 197 -8.62 10.58 7.13
N GLN A 198 -7.55 9.84 7.41
CA GLN A 198 -6.19 10.32 7.40
C GLN A 198 -5.37 9.39 6.54
N THR A 199 -4.54 9.95 5.67
CA THR A 199 -3.69 9.15 4.77
C THR A 199 -2.23 9.48 5.02
N ILE A 200 -1.41 8.47 5.20
CA ILE A 200 0.05 8.58 5.17
C ILE A 200 0.47 8.23 3.74
N VAL A 201 1.14 9.16 3.06
CA VAL A 201 1.44 9.07 1.64
C VAL A 201 2.88 8.65 1.41
N GLY A 202 3.09 7.71 0.47
CA GLY A 202 4.42 7.29 0.02
C GLY A 202 5.25 6.66 1.14
N VAL A 203 4.65 5.71 1.84
CA VAL A 203 5.24 4.89 2.90
C VAL A 203 6.24 3.90 2.31
N GLN A 204 7.44 3.89 2.86
CA GLN A 204 8.49 2.93 2.57
C GLN A 204 8.93 2.26 3.86
N LEU A 205 9.00 0.93 3.85
CA LEU A 205 9.43 0.15 5.00
C LEU A 205 10.96 0.21 5.11
N THR A 206 11.43 0.48 6.33
CA THR A 206 12.86 0.64 6.63
C THR A 206 13.43 -0.55 7.40
N GLY A 207 12.60 -1.23 8.18
CA GLY A 207 13.03 -2.31 9.05
C GLY A 207 11.88 -3.16 9.57
N VAL A 208 12.22 -4.37 9.98
CA VAL A 208 11.31 -5.29 10.67
C VAL A 208 12.02 -5.81 11.91
N SER A 209 11.28 -5.89 13.02
CA SER A 209 11.74 -6.48 14.27
C SER A 209 10.68 -7.44 14.77
N GLN A 210 11.05 -8.69 15.01
CA GLN A 210 10.16 -9.67 15.63
C GLN A 210 10.43 -9.72 17.14
N ARG A 211 9.38 -9.53 17.95
CA ARG A 211 9.49 -9.64 19.41
C ARG A 211 8.89 -10.97 19.85
N VAL A 212 9.74 -11.84 20.38
CA VAL A 212 9.33 -13.13 20.96
C VAL A 212 9.47 -13.03 22.47
N ASP A 213 8.34 -13.05 23.18
CA ASP A 213 8.27 -12.98 24.63
C ASP A 213 7.74 -14.31 25.19
N PRO A 214 8.35 -14.90 26.24
CA PRO A 214 7.84 -16.12 26.89
C PRO A 214 6.51 -15.93 27.64
N SER A 215 6.01 -14.70 27.79
CA SER A 215 4.84 -14.35 28.63
C SER A 215 3.48 -14.79 28.07
N GLY A 216 3.45 -15.53 26.96
CA GLY A 216 2.22 -16.07 26.37
C GLY A 216 1.38 -15.07 25.55
N ASN A 217 1.88 -13.85 25.35
CA ASN A 217 1.31 -12.91 24.39
C ASN A 217 1.61 -13.39 22.95
N PRO A 218 0.71 -13.14 21.97
CA PRO A 218 1.00 -13.41 20.57
C PRO A 218 2.31 -12.76 20.13
N ILE A 219 3.09 -13.49 19.33
CA ILE A 219 4.29 -12.95 18.71
C ILE A 219 3.85 -11.80 17.79
N SER A 220 4.54 -10.67 17.88
CA SER A 220 4.29 -9.53 17.02
C SER A 220 5.53 -9.14 16.22
N GLU A 221 5.28 -8.62 15.02
CA GLU A 221 6.27 -8.04 14.13
C GLU A 221 6.06 -6.53 14.09
N VAL A 222 7.10 -5.80 14.44
CA VAL A 222 7.12 -4.33 14.39
C VAL A 222 7.83 -3.91 13.12
N TYR A 223 7.11 -3.19 12.26
CA TYR A 223 7.63 -2.63 11.04
C TYR A 223 7.86 -1.15 11.21
N THR A 224 9.06 -0.67 10.91
CA THR A 224 9.38 0.76 10.89
C THR A 224 9.28 1.29 9.47
N PHE A 225 8.80 2.51 9.33
CA PHE A 225 8.63 3.14 8.03
C PHE A 225 8.99 4.62 8.03
N ILE A 226 9.31 5.09 6.84
CA ILE A 226 9.42 6.50 6.49
C ILE A 226 8.33 6.82 5.47
N ALA A 227 7.76 8.01 5.52
CA ALA A 227 6.75 8.44 4.56
C ALA A 227 7.05 9.83 4.02
N LYS A 228 6.50 10.11 2.85
CA LYS A 228 6.66 11.39 2.15
C LYS A 228 5.93 12.50 2.89
N ASP A 229 4.67 12.28 3.25
CA ASP A 229 3.85 13.27 3.95
C ASP A 229 2.63 12.61 4.62
N ILE A 230 1.96 13.38 5.49
CA ILE A 230 0.62 13.07 5.97
C ILE A 230 -0.37 13.97 5.23
N SER A 231 -1.36 13.37 4.59
CA SER A 231 -2.50 14.11 4.05
C SER A 231 -3.67 14.00 5.01
N GLY A 232 -4.03 15.14 5.60
CA GLY A 232 -5.37 15.33 6.13
C GLY A 232 -6.29 15.68 4.96
N ASN A 233 -7.11 14.72 4.53
CA ASN A 233 -8.14 14.89 3.52
C ASN A 233 -7.64 15.02 2.06
N VAL A 234 -7.19 13.90 1.46
CA VAL A 234 -7.22 13.77 0.00
C VAL A 234 -8.68 13.57 -0.41
N GLN A 235 -9.41 14.66 -0.68
CA GLN A 235 -10.52 14.54 -1.63
C GLN A 235 -9.89 14.20 -2.98
N LYS A 236 -10.15 12.98 -3.48
CA LYS A 236 -9.87 12.65 -4.88
C LYS A 236 -10.51 13.76 -5.73
N ALA A 237 -9.70 14.56 -6.41
CA ALA A 237 -10.18 15.26 -7.58
C ALA A 237 -10.32 14.18 -8.66
N TYR A 238 -11.56 13.88 -9.04
CA TYR A 238 -11.86 13.13 -10.26
C TYR A 238 -11.46 13.95 -11.49
#